data_AF-A0A2U3YDX4-F1
#
_entry.id   AF-A0A2U3YDX4-F1
#
_cell.length_a   1.000
_cell.length_b   1.000
_cell.length_c   1.000
_cell.angle_alpha   90.00
_cell.angle_beta   90.00
_cell.angle_gamma   90.00
#
_symmetry.space_group_name_H-M   'P 1'
#
loop_
_entity.id
_entity.type
_entity.pdbx_description
1 polymer ?
#
loop_
_entity_poly.entity_id
_entity_poly.type
_entity_poly.pdbx_seq_one_letter_code
_entity_poly.pdbx_strand_id
1 'polypeptide(L)'
;MSWGTELWDQFDNLEKHTQWGIDILEKYIKFVKERTEIELSYAKQLRNLAKKYQPKKNSKEEEEYRYTACKAFLSTLNEMNDYAGQHEVISENMTSNITVELARYVQELKQERKSVTKVCFFFLRDGPGVMGIS
;
A
#
# COMPACT_ATOMS: atom_id res chain seq x y z
N MET A 1 -24.80 20.75 -12.63
CA MET A 1 -24.04 20.29 -13.80
C MET A 1 -23.94 18.78 -13.76
N SER A 2 -24.22 18.09 -14.87
CA SER A 2 -24.20 16.62 -14.96
C SER A 2 -23.51 16.20 -16.25
N TRP A 3 -22.53 15.30 -16.13
CA TRP A 3 -21.80 14.76 -17.29
C TRP A 3 -22.73 14.08 -18.29
N GLY A 4 -23.85 13.51 -17.85
CA GLY A 4 -24.84 12.88 -18.73
C GLY A 4 -25.61 13.84 -19.64
N THR A 5 -25.58 15.15 -19.37
CA THR A 5 -26.24 16.17 -20.19
C THR A 5 -25.22 17.06 -20.91
N GLU A 6 -24.09 17.35 -20.26
CA GLU A 6 -23.09 18.28 -20.79
C GLU A 6 -22.03 17.60 -21.66
N LEU A 7 -21.80 16.30 -21.48
CA LEU A 7 -20.74 15.52 -22.14
C LEU A 7 -21.31 14.34 -22.92
N TRP A 8 -22.56 14.45 -23.40
CA TRP A 8 -23.30 13.37 -24.05
C TRP A 8 -22.62 12.84 -25.33
N ASP A 9 -21.80 13.66 -25.99
CA ASP A 9 -21.03 13.34 -27.21
C ASP A 9 -19.55 13.01 -26.93
N GLN A 10 -19.10 13.08 -25.67
CA GLN A 10 -17.69 12.96 -25.28
C GLN A 10 -17.32 11.55 -24.78
N PHE A 11 -17.97 10.51 -25.30
CA PHE A 11 -17.80 9.14 -24.81
C PHE A 11 -16.33 8.68 -24.74
N ASP A 12 -15.57 8.85 -25.83
CA ASP A 12 -14.16 8.44 -25.91
C ASP A 12 -13.28 9.17 -24.89
N ASN A 13 -13.59 10.45 -24.61
CA ASN A 13 -12.87 11.26 -23.64
C ASN A 13 -13.19 10.81 -22.21
N LEU A 14 -14.44 10.46 -21.92
CA LEU A 14 -14.84 9.90 -20.62
C LEU A 14 -14.23 8.52 -20.39
N GLU A 15 -14.18 7.66 -21.42
CA GLU A 15 -13.53 6.35 -21.32
C GLU A 15 -12.03 6.49 -21.00
N LYS A 16 -11.32 7.37 -21.72
CA LYS A 16 -9.91 7.67 -21.44
C LYS A 16 -9.70 8.26 -20.05
N HIS A 17 -10.55 9.20 -19.63
CA HIS A 17 -10.46 9.84 -18.31
C HIS A 17 -10.62 8.83 -17.17
N THR A 18 -11.61 7.95 -17.27
CA THR A 18 -11.86 6.91 -16.26
C THR A 18 -10.77 5.84 -16.25
N GLN A 19 -10.22 5.45 -17.41
CA GLN A 19 -9.05 4.58 -17.47
C GLN A 19 -7.82 5.23 -16.83
N TRP A 20 -7.55 6.50 -17.12
CA TRP A 20 -6.43 7.22 -16.53
C TRP A 20 -6.54 7.33 -14.99
N GLY A 21 -7.75 7.53 -14.47
CA GLY A 21 -7.99 7.50 -13.02
C GLY A 21 -7.63 6.14 -12.41
N ILE A 22 -7.97 5.04 -13.07
CA ILE A 22 -7.56 3.70 -12.65
C ILE A 22 -6.03 3.53 -12.71
N ASP A 23 -5.39 4.00 -13.78
CA ASP A 23 -3.92 3.90 -13.94
C ASP A 23 -3.17 4.65 -12.82
N ILE A 24 -3.68 5.80 -12.38
CA ILE A 24 -3.14 6.53 -11.23
C ILE A 24 -3.25 5.72 -9.95
N LEU A 25 -4.41 5.10 -9.69
CA LEU A 25 -4.60 4.26 -8.51
C LEU A 25 -3.64 3.07 -8.52
N GLU A 26 -3.44 2.43 -9.67
CA GLU A 26 -2.46 1.34 -9.81
C GLU A 26 -1.03 1.81 -9.57
N LYS A 27 -0.67 2.99 -10.06
CA LYS A 27 0.63 3.62 -9.77
C LYS A 27 0.80 3.90 -8.27
N TYR A 28 -0.24 4.37 -7.60
CA TYR A 28 -0.20 4.64 -6.16
C TYR A 28 -0.06 3.34 -5.35
N ILE A 29 -0.78 2.27 -5.72
CA ILE A 29 -0.60 0.94 -5.12
C ILE A 29 0.87 0.49 -5.24
N LYS A 30 1.47 0.65 -6.43
CA LYS A 30 2.88 0.31 -6.65
C LYS A 30 3.81 1.14 -5.76
N PHE A 31 3.57 2.44 -5.66
CA PHE A 31 4.33 3.32 -4.78
C PHE A 31 4.27 2.87 -3.31
N VAL A 32 3.08 2.53 -2.81
CA VAL A 32 2.94 2.06 -1.41
C VAL A 32 3.66 0.73 -1.21
N LYS A 33 3.61 -0.20 -2.19
CA LYS A 33 4.38 -1.45 -2.13
C LYS A 33 5.89 -1.21 -2.03
N GLU A 34 6.44 -0.36 -2.88
CA GLU A 34 7.87 -0.01 -2.84
C GLU A 34 8.23 0.67 -1.51
N ARG A 35 7.36 1.54 -0.98
CA ARG A 35 7.53 2.12 0.35
C ARG A 35 7.56 1.05 1.45
N THR A 36 6.66 0.08 1.42
CA THR A 36 6.64 -1.05 2.37
C THR A 36 7.96 -1.83 2.34
N GLU A 37 8.50 -2.12 1.15
CA GLU A 37 9.79 -2.81 1.01
C GLU A 37 10.94 -2.02 1.64
N ILE A 38 10.94 -0.68 1.50
CA ILE A 38 11.93 0.20 2.14
C ILE A 38 11.83 0.10 3.67
N GLU A 39 10.62 0.19 4.24
CA GLU A 39 10.41 0.11 5.69
C GLU A 39 10.87 -1.26 6.26
N LEU A 40 10.55 -2.37 5.58
CA LEU A 40 10.99 -3.71 5.98
C LEU A 40 12.51 -3.85 5.92
N SER A 41 13.13 -3.35 4.86
CA SER A 41 14.59 -3.38 4.71
C SER A 41 15.27 -2.57 5.81
N TYR A 42 14.74 -1.39 6.13
CA TYR A 42 15.27 -0.53 7.18
C TYR A 42 15.17 -1.19 8.55
N ALA A 43 13.98 -1.71 8.91
CA ALA A 43 13.78 -2.45 10.16
C ALA A 43 14.76 -3.62 10.29
N LYS A 44 14.92 -4.42 9.23
CA LYS A 44 15.85 -5.56 9.21
C LYS A 44 17.30 -5.12 9.44
N GLN A 45 17.73 -4.02 8.82
CA GLN A 45 19.07 -3.49 9.00
C GLN A 45 19.32 -3.03 10.44
N LEU A 46 18.36 -2.31 11.04
CA LEU A 46 18.43 -1.90 12.44
C LEU A 46 18.51 -3.10 13.39
N ARG A 47 17.68 -4.12 13.17
CA ARG A 47 17.67 -5.32 14.02
C ARG A 47 18.97 -6.11 13.95
N ASN A 48 19.52 -6.26 12.74
CA ASN A 48 20.81 -6.92 12.54
C ASN A 48 21.94 -6.15 13.20
N LEU A 49 21.90 -4.81 13.13
CA LEU A 49 22.86 -3.95 13.80
C LEU A 49 22.77 -4.11 15.32
N ALA A 50 21.58 -4.00 15.91
CA ALA A 50 21.37 -4.17 17.34
C ALA A 50 21.92 -5.53 17.81
N LYS A 51 21.54 -6.61 17.12
CA LYS A 51 21.98 -7.98 17.42
C LYS A 51 23.50 -8.17 17.31
N LYS A 52 24.17 -7.49 16.36
CA LYS A 52 25.62 -7.59 16.17
C LYS A 52 26.41 -7.06 17.37
N TYR A 53 25.88 -6.03 18.05
CA TYR A 53 26.53 -5.38 19.18
C TYR A 53 25.99 -5.83 20.54
N GLN A 54 24.99 -6.71 20.58
CA GLN A 54 24.54 -7.33 21.82
C GLN A 54 25.66 -8.19 22.43
N PRO A 55 25.78 -8.25 23.77
CA PRO A 55 26.74 -9.06 24.50
C PRO A 55 26.71 -10.52 24.08
N LYS A 56 27.88 -11.14 23.94
CA LYS A 56 27.95 -12.60 23.84
C LYS A 56 27.97 -13.16 25.25
N LYS A 57 27.18 -14.20 25.53
CA LYS A 57 27.13 -14.85 26.85
C LYS A 57 28.45 -15.60 27.12
N ASN A 58 29.46 -14.85 27.55
CA ASN A 58 30.79 -15.33 27.91
C ASN A 58 31.05 -14.83 29.34
N SER A 59 31.45 -15.72 30.26
CA SER A 59 31.48 -15.44 31.71
C SER A 59 32.38 -14.27 32.16
N LYS A 60 33.29 -13.77 31.31
CA LYS A 60 34.14 -12.60 31.60
C LYS A 60 33.49 -11.25 31.26
N GLU A 61 32.60 -11.18 30.27
CA GLU A 61 31.98 -9.90 29.89
C GLU A 61 30.83 -9.52 30.84
N GLU A 62 30.21 -10.49 31.52
CA GLU A 62 29.13 -10.26 32.51
C GLU A 62 29.51 -9.28 33.63
N GLU A 63 30.80 -9.25 34.01
CA GLU A 63 31.31 -8.34 35.04
C GLU A 63 31.41 -6.90 34.52
N GLU A 64 31.68 -6.73 33.21
CA GLU A 64 31.77 -5.43 32.52
C GLU A 64 30.40 -4.78 32.33
N TYR A 65 29.34 -5.57 32.12
CA TYR A 65 27.95 -5.06 32.00
C TYR A 65 27.34 -4.55 33.32
N ARG A 66 28.10 -4.58 34.43
CA ARG A 66 27.66 -4.00 35.70
C ARG A 66 27.81 -2.47 35.73
N TYR A 67 28.72 -1.91 34.95
CA TYR A 67 28.95 -0.47 34.89
C TYR A 67 27.80 0.26 34.20
N THR A 68 27.48 1.46 34.71
CA THR A 68 26.37 2.29 34.19
C THR A 68 26.53 2.62 32.71
N ALA A 69 27.76 2.84 32.23
CA ALA A 69 28.03 3.10 30.82
C ALA A 69 27.63 1.92 29.92
N CYS A 70 27.98 0.69 30.33
CA CYS A 70 27.61 -0.51 29.59
C CYS A 70 26.09 -0.73 29.60
N LYS A 71 25.42 -0.51 30.75
CA LYS A 71 23.96 -0.59 30.85
C LYS A 71 23.26 0.44 29.96
N ALA A 72 23.76 1.67 29.89
CA ALA A 72 23.22 2.70 29.01
C ALA A 72 23.32 2.29 27.53
N PHE A 73 24.47 1.75 27.12
CA PHE A 73 24.64 1.23 25.75
C PHE A 73 23.67 0.08 25.44
N LEU A 74 23.49 -0.88 26.35
CA LEU A 74 22.51 -1.96 26.18
C LEU A 74 21.08 -1.43 26.08
N SER A 75 20.73 -0.41 26.86
CA SER A 75 19.44 0.27 26.75
C SER A 75 19.27 0.87 25.34
N THR A 76 20.29 1.53 24.79
CA THR A 76 20.23 2.07 23.43
C THR A 76 20.07 0.98 22.38
N LEU A 77 20.72 -0.18 22.53
CA LEU A 77 20.53 -1.32 21.61
C LEU A 77 19.11 -1.89 21.68
N ASN A 78 18.51 -1.95 22.87
CA ASN A 78 17.14 -2.41 23.06
C ASN A 78 16.13 -1.43 22.45
N GLU A 79 16.27 -0.13 22.71
CA GLU A 79 15.44 0.92 22.10
C GLU A 79 15.53 0.89 20.56
N MET A 80 16.72 0.65 20.01
CA MET A 80 16.89 0.52 18.55
C MET A 80 16.19 -0.74 17.99
N ASN A 81 16.15 -1.82 18.78
CA ASN A 81 15.42 -3.04 18.40
C ASN A 81 13.89 -2.82 18.46
N ASP A 82 13.41 -2.08 19.45
CA ASP A 82 11.99 -1.72 19.56
C ASP A 82 11.58 -0.75 18.43
N TYR A 83 12.44 0.22 18.11
CA TYR A 83 12.26 1.12 16.97
C TYR A 83 12.18 0.36 15.64
N ALA A 84 13.05 -0.64 15.43
CA ALA A 84 12.96 -1.53 14.28
C ALA A 84 11.61 -2.26 14.22
N GLY A 85 11.08 -2.70 15.36
CA GLY A 85 9.75 -3.31 15.45
C GLY A 85 8.62 -2.35 15.03
N GLN A 86 8.73 -1.06 15.38
CA GLN A 86 7.75 -0.06 14.93
C GLN A 86 7.73 0.09 13.41
N HIS A 87 8.89 0.08 12.75
CA HIS A 87 8.98 0.11 11.29
C HIS A 87 8.31 -1.10 10.63
N GLU A 88 8.41 -2.29 11.24
CA GLU A 88 7.67 -3.47 10.76
C GLU A 88 6.16 -3.30 10.88
N VAL A 89 5.69 -2.79 12.03
CA VAL A 89 4.26 -2.51 12.23
C VAL A 89 3.74 -1.48 11.21
N ILE A 90 4.54 -0.46 10.87
CA ILE A 90 4.19 0.51 9.82
C ILE A 90 4.07 -0.19 8.45
N SER A 91 5.02 -1.06 8.12
CA SER A 91 4.99 -1.87 6.89
C SER A 91 3.77 -2.79 6.82
N GLU A 92 3.47 -3.50 7.91
CA GLU A 92 2.30 -4.37 8.01
C GLU A 92 1.01 -3.58 7.78
N ASN A 93 0.87 -2.43 8.44
CA ASN A 93 -0.30 -1.54 8.26
C ASN A 93 -0.44 -1.01 6.84
N MET A 94 0.65 -0.63 6.17
CA MET A 94 0.59 -0.21 4.76
C MET A 94 0.18 -1.35 3.84
N THR A 95 0.56 -2.58 4.18
CA THR A 95 0.19 -3.76 3.39
C THR A 95 -1.28 -4.08 3.60
N SER A 96 -1.72 -4.27 4.85
CA SER A 96 -3.08 -4.71 5.18
C SER A 96 -4.14 -3.65 4.92
N ASN A 97 -3.91 -2.40 5.35
CA ASN A 97 -4.96 -1.38 5.36
C ASN A 97 -4.97 -0.50 4.11
N ILE A 98 -3.86 -0.47 3.34
CA ILE A 98 -3.75 0.38 2.16
C ILE A 98 -3.64 -0.48 0.90
N THR A 99 -2.60 -1.31 0.80
CA THR A 99 -2.30 -2.05 -0.43
C THR A 99 -3.41 -3.04 -0.78
N VAL A 100 -3.86 -3.84 0.19
CA VAL A 100 -4.91 -4.86 -0.02
C VAL A 100 -6.25 -4.20 -0.34
N GLU A 101 -6.68 -3.25 0.48
CA GLU A 101 -7.97 -2.56 0.29
C GLU A 101 -8.03 -1.80 -1.03
N LEU A 102 -6.96 -1.08 -1.39
CA LEU A 102 -6.94 -0.32 -2.62
C LEU A 102 -6.86 -1.23 -3.86
N ALA A 103 -6.17 -2.37 -3.77
CA ALA A 103 -6.16 -3.36 -4.84
C ALA A 103 -7.55 -3.97 -5.06
N ARG A 104 -8.27 -4.29 -3.98
CA ARG A 104 -9.67 -4.75 -4.05
C ARG A 104 -10.56 -3.70 -4.70
N TYR A 105 -10.47 -2.46 -4.24
CA TYR A 105 -11.25 -1.35 -4.78
C TYR A 105 -10.99 -1.11 -6.28
N VAL A 106 -9.72 -1.17 -6.72
CA VAL A 106 -9.38 -1.03 -8.14
C VAL A 106 -9.96 -2.17 -8.98
N GLN A 107 -10.01 -3.40 -8.46
CA GLN A 107 -10.65 -4.51 -9.16
C GLN A 107 -12.16 -4.29 -9.34
N GLU A 108 -12.84 -3.85 -8.28
CA GLU A 108 -14.26 -3.50 -8.31
C GLU A 108 -14.52 -2.36 -9.32
N LEU A 109 -13.75 -1.27 -9.26
CA LEU A 109 -13.83 -0.16 -10.22
C LEU A 109 -13.62 -0.60 -11.67
N LYS A 110 -12.66 -1.49 -11.94
CA LYS A 110 -12.43 -2.04 -13.29
C LYS A 110 -13.63 -2.84 -13.80
N GLN A 111 -14.33 -3.55 -12.92
CA GLN A 111 -15.54 -4.30 -13.28
C GLN A 111 -16.72 -3.37 -13.53
N GLU A 112 -16.96 -2.41 -12.62
CA GLU A 112 -18.01 -1.40 -12.74
C GLU A 112 -17.86 -0.59 -14.04
N ARG A 113 -16.65 -0.09 -14.33
CA ARG A 113 -16.39 0.64 -15.57
C ARG A 113 -16.75 -0.18 -16.80
N LYS A 114 -16.31 -1.44 -16.88
CA LYS A 114 -16.66 -2.33 -17.99
C LYS A 114 -18.17 -2.53 -18.14
N SER A 115 -18.88 -2.63 -17.02
CA SER A 115 -20.35 -2.76 -17.01
C SER A 115 -21.01 -1.51 -17.59
N VAL A 116 -20.66 -0.33 -17.08
CA VAL A 116 -21.22 0.96 -17.53
C VAL A 116 -20.89 1.24 -18.99
N THR A 117 -19.63 1.03 -19.42
CA THR A 117 -19.23 1.18 -20.82
C THR A 117 -20.03 0.25 -21.74
N LYS A 118 -20.27 -1.01 -21.35
CA LYS A 118 -21.10 -1.94 -22.13
C LYS A 118 -22.55 -1.47 -22.24
N VAL A 119 -23.15 -1.03 -21.13
CA VAL A 119 -24.53 -0.52 -21.12
C VAL A 119 -24.65 0.71 -22.02
N CYS A 120 -23.76 1.69 -21.90
CA CYS A 120 -23.74 2.87 -22.76
C CYS A 120 -23.56 2.51 -24.24
N PHE A 121 -22.67 1.56 -24.55
CA PHE A 121 -22.45 1.12 -25.92
C PHE A 121 -23.70 0.43 -26.51
N PHE A 122 -24.40 -0.39 -25.74
CA PHE A 122 -25.64 -1.05 -26.17
C PHE A 122 -26.74 -0.02 -26.43
N PHE A 123 -26.92 0.97 -25.55
CA PHE A 123 -27.88 2.06 -25.75
C PHE A 123 -27.57 2.96 -26.95
N LEU A 124 -26.29 3.30 -27.16
CA LEU A 124 -25.86 4.17 -28.27
C LEU A 124 -25.94 3.46 -29.63
N ARG A 125 -25.68 2.15 -29.67
CA ARG A 125 -25.63 1.38 -30.92
C ARG A 125 -26.99 0.82 -31.34
N ASP A 126 -27.76 0.29 -30.38
CA ASP A 126 -28.97 -0.47 -30.69
C ASP A 126 -30.27 0.35 -30.41
N GLY A 127 -30.13 1.55 -29.85
CA GLY A 127 -31.25 2.45 -29.53
C GLY A 127 -32.06 1.98 -28.30
N PRO A 128 -32.91 2.85 -27.72
CA PRO A 128 -33.63 2.57 -26.46
C PRO A 128 -34.66 1.43 -26.54
N GLY A 129 -34.83 0.77 -27.69
CA GLY A 129 -35.87 -0.24 -27.94
C GLY A 129 -35.47 -1.69 -27.67
N VAL A 130 -34.23 -2.00 -27.27
CA VAL A 130 -33.74 -3.41 -27.22
C VAL A 130 -33.62 -3.97 -25.80
N MET A 131 -33.86 -3.17 -24.75
CA MET A 131 -34.09 -3.73 -23.41
C MET A 131 -35.54 -4.20 -23.27
N GLY A 132 -35.85 -5.29 -23.97
CA GLY A 132 -36.97 -6.15 -23.62
C GLY A 132 -36.68 -6.80 -22.27
N ILE A 133 -37.23 -6.22 -21.21
CA ILE A 133 -37.36 -6.88 -19.92
C ILE A 133 -38.36 -8.02 -20.14
N SER A 134 -37.87 -9.26 -20.15
CA SER A 134 -38.69 -10.46 -19.97
C SER A 134 -38.44 -11.04 -18.58
#